data_AF-B5H550-F1
#
_entry.id   AF-B5H550-F1
#
_cell.length_a   1.000
_cell.length_b   1.000
_cell.length_c   1.000
_cell.angle_alpha   90.00
_cell.angle_beta   90.00
_cell.angle_gamma   90.00
#
_symmetry.space_group_name_H-M   'P 1'
#
loop_
_entity.id
_entity.type
_entity.pdbx_description
1 polymer ?
#
loop_
_entity_poly.entity_id
_entity_poly.type
_entity_poly.pdbx_seq_one_letter_code
_entity_poly.pdbx_strand_id
1 'polypeptide(L)'
;MLGDDAELTAAVLAAQDGDESAFRTVYRAVHPRLIGYVRTLVGDTDAEDVASEAWLQISRDLDRFSGDADRFRGWAARIARNRALDHIRMRGRRPAVGGDETELTGRPADSDTVDEALESISTSSTMALIAQLPQDQAEAVVLRVVVGLDAKSAAKTLGKRPGAVRTAAHRGLKRLAELLGADGAAFESGDRPPSDVTRRGGEGPAESASELGGLPTQRGSRPGATAPAGVTHSRLRTQKDM
;
A
#
# COMPACT_ATOMS: atom_id res chain seq x y z
N MET A 1 10.80 -4.04 16.28
CA MET A 1 10.45 -2.62 16.03
C MET A 1 11.19 -1.65 16.94
N LEU A 2 10.93 -1.54 18.25
CA LEU A 2 11.67 -0.57 19.10
C LEU A 2 13.20 -0.78 19.12
N GLY A 3 13.67 -2.03 19.04
CA GLY A 3 15.09 -2.36 18.88
C GLY A 3 15.63 -1.94 17.50
N ASP A 4 14.97 -2.41 16.45
CA ASP A 4 15.34 -2.11 15.04
C ASP A 4 15.41 -0.61 14.74
N ASP A 5 14.53 0.21 15.33
CA ASP A 5 14.53 1.66 15.13
C ASP A 5 15.68 2.35 15.87
N ALA A 6 16.07 1.86 17.05
CA ALA A 6 17.25 2.35 17.77
C ALA A 6 18.54 1.98 17.01
N GLU A 7 18.61 0.75 16.50
CA GLU A 7 19.72 0.27 15.68
C GLU A 7 19.84 1.06 14.38
N LEU A 8 18.72 1.31 13.67
CA LEU A 8 18.72 2.13 12.47
C LEU A 8 19.15 3.56 12.78
N THR A 9 18.70 4.14 13.89
CA THR A 9 19.11 5.50 14.29
C THR A 9 20.62 5.55 14.55
N ALA A 10 21.17 4.58 15.27
CA ALA A 10 22.61 4.50 15.51
C ALA A 10 23.42 4.29 14.22
N ALA A 11 22.94 3.43 13.32
CA ALA A 11 23.58 3.19 12.03
C ALA A 11 23.56 4.44 11.13
N VAL A 12 22.49 5.23 11.15
CA VAL A 12 22.43 6.52 10.43
C VAL A 12 23.48 7.49 10.98
N LEU A 13 23.60 7.62 12.30
CA LEU A 13 24.59 8.51 12.92
C LEU A 13 26.03 8.10 12.57
N ALA A 14 26.36 6.81 12.68
CA ALA A 14 27.69 6.33 12.30
C ALA A 14 27.97 6.50 10.79
N ALA A 15 26.97 6.29 9.94
CA ALA A 15 27.09 6.51 8.50
C ALA A 15 27.32 7.99 8.14
N GLN A 16 26.79 8.94 8.94
CA GLN A 16 27.08 10.37 8.78
C GLN A 16 28.55 10.70 9.06
N ASP A 17 29.19 9.95 9.96
CA ASP A 17 30.61 10.08 10.28
C ASP A 17 31.52 9.33 9.27
N GLY A 18 30.96 8.75 8.21
CA GLY A 18 31.69 8.07 7.14
C GLY A 18 31.87 6.57 7.33
N ASP A 19 31.19 5.95 8.31
CA ASP A 19 31.21 4.49 8.47
C ASP A 19 30.44 3.78 7.34
N GLU A 20 31.17 3.19 6.40
CA GLU A 20 30.62 2.46 5.27
C GLU A 20 29.82 1.21 5.70
N SER A 21 30.23 0.55 6.79
CA SER A 21 29.54 -0.63 7.31
C SER A 21 28.18 -0.23 7.91
N ALA A 22 28.13 0.92 8.59
CA ALA A 22 26.89 1.49 9.10
C ALA A 22 25.97 1.90 7.94
N PHE A 23 26.50 2.51 6.88
CA PHE A 23 25.71 2.84 5.69
C PHE A 23 25.11 1.59 5.04
N ARG A 24 25.86 0.48 4.98
CA ARG A 24 25.33 -0.81 4.50
C ARG A 24 24.18 -1.33 5.37
N THR A 25 24.27 -1.18 6.69
CA THR A 25 23.17 -1.52 7.61
C THR A 25 21.93 -0.68 7.34
N VAL A 26 22.10 0.64 7.17
CA VAL A 26 21.01 1.55 6.79
C VAL A 26 20.38 1.13 5.46
N TYR A 27 21.19 0.83 4.45
CA TYR A 27 20.72 0.37 3.14
C TYR A 27 19.87 -0.90 3.27
N ARG A 28 20.37 -1.95 3.93
CA ARG A 28 19.65 -3.21 4.10
C ARG A 28 18.33 -3.04 4.85
N ALA A 29 18.30 -2.19 5.88
CA ALA A 29 17.10 -1.94 6.67
C ALA A 29 15.99 -1.15 5.94
N VAL A 30 16.37 -0.32 4.97
CA VAL A 30 15.44 0.64 4.34
C VAL A 30 15.13 0.29 2.88
N HIS A 31 16.09 -0.25 2.14
CA HIS A 31 15.98 -0.48 0.70
C HIS A 31 14.77 -1.35 0.31
N PRO A 32 14.47 -2.51 0.95
CA PRO A 32 13.35 -3.36 0.52
C PRO A 32 12.00 -2.64 0.52
N ARG A 33 11.74 -1.80 1.52
CA ARG A 33 10.51 -1.00 1.61
C ARG A 33 10.54 0.18 0.64
N LEU A 34 11.72 0.77 0.43
CA LEU A 34 11.90 1.91 -0.47
C LEU A 34 11.72 1.51 -1.93
N ILE A 35 12.34 0.41 -2.39
CA ILE A 35 12.18 -0.08 -3.76
C ILE A 35 10.74 -0.51 -4.02
N GLY A 36 10.09 -1.16 -3.05
CA GLY A 36 8.67 -1.46 -3.13
C GLY A 36 7.82 -0.20 -3.30
N TYR A 37 8.12 0.87 -2.57
CA TYR A 37 7.42 2.15 -2.73
C TYR A 37 7.63 2.72 -4.13
N VAL A 38 8.87 2.76 -4.62
CA VAL A 38 9.21 3.26 -5.96
C VAL A 38 8.49 2.44 -7.05
N ARG A 39 8.43 1.11 -6.93
CA ARG A 39 7.67 0.24 -7.85
C ARG A 39 6.21 0.65 -7.97
N THR A 40 5.57 1.08 -6.88
CA THR A 40 4.16 1.58 -6.94
C THR A 40 4.00 2.92 -7.66
N LEU A 41 5.09 3.65 -7.91
CA LEU A 41 5.08 4.95 -8.59
C LEU A 41 5.44 4.86 -10.07
N VAL A 42 6.46 4.06 -10.42
CA VAL A 42 7.04 4.02 -11.78
C VAL A 42 6.91 2.67 -12.49
N GLY A 43 6.37 1.65 -11.80
CA GLY A 43 6.35 0.27 -12.30
C GLY A 43 7.68 -0.45 -12.09
N ASP A 44 7.71 -1.75 -12.41
CA ASP A 44 8.86 -2.61 -12.08
C ASP A 44 10.10 -2.31 -12.93
N THR A 45 9.92 -2.04 -14.24
CA THR A 45 11.00 -1.81 -15.20
C THR A 45 11.93 -0.66 -14.81
N ASP A 46 11.39 0.39 -14.19
CA ASP A 46 12.14 1.62 -13.87
C ASP A 46 12.52 1.74 -12.40
N ALA A 47 12.04 0.82 -11.56
CA ALA A 47 12.11 1.02 -10.12
C ALA A 47 13.55 1.00 -9.61
N GLU A 48 14.38 0.10 -10.13
CA GLU A 48 15.78 -0.05 -9.70
C GLU A 48 16.62 1.19 -10.07
N ASP A 49 16.42 1.75 -11.26
CA ASP A 49 17.10 2.96 -11.71
C ASP A 49 16.73 4.16 -10.83
N VAL A 50 15.43 4.38 -10.62
CA VAL A 50 14.92 5.48 -9.79
C VAL A 50 15.36 5.32 -8.32
N ALA A 51 15.34 4.10 -7.79
CA ALA A 51 15.82 3.82 -6.44
C ALA A 51 17.32 4.06 -6.30
N SER A 52 18.11 3.69 -7.31
CA SER A 52 19.55 3.95 -7.35
C SER A 52 19.84 5.44 -7.32
N GLU A 53 19.15 6.25 -8.12
CA GLU A 53 19.26 7.70 -8.08
C GLU A 53 18.85 8.29 -6.72
N ALA A 54 17.81 7.73 -6.09
CA ALA A 54 17.39 8.13 -4.76
C ALA A 54 18.47 7.83 -3.71
N TRP A 55 19.08 6.64 -3.75
CA TRP A 55 20.17 6.27 -2.85
C TRP A 55 21.44 7.11 -3.06
N LEU A 56 21.75 7.48 -4.31
CA LEU A 56 22.83 8.43 -4.61
C LEU A 56 22.54 9.82 -4.03
N GLN A 57 21.29 10.26 -3.98
CA GLN A 57 20.95 11.51 -3.32
C GLN A 57 20.98 11.39 -1.79
N ILE A 58 20.46 10.28 -1.25
CA ILE A 58 20.49 9.98 0.18
C ILE A 58 21.91 10.00 0.69
N SER A 59 22.86 9.34 0.02
CA SER A 59 24.26 9.32 0.45
C SER A 59 24.92 10.70 0.42
N ARG A 60 24.59 11.54 -0.57
CA ARG A 60 25.13 12.91 -0.68
C ARG A 60 24.61 13.87 0.38
N ASP A 61 23.35 13.72 0.78
CA ASP A 61 22.69 14.62 1.73
C ASP A 61 22.64 14.04 3.15
N LEU A 62 23.22 12.86 3.37
CA LEU A 62 23.14 12.13 4.64
C LEU A 62 23.73 12.95 5.79
N ASP A 63 24.83 13.64 5.55
CA ASP A 63 25.53 14.53 6.49
C ASP A 63 24.62 15.62 7.09
N ARG A 64 23.62 16.07 6.33
CA ARG A 64 22.67 17.12 6.72
C ARG A 64 21.40 16.58 7.36
N PHE A 65 21.18 15.27 7.33
CA PHE A 65 20.01 14.66 7.94
C PHE A 65 20.05 14.83 9.47
N SER A 66 18.89 15.04 10.08
CA SER A 66 18.75 15.04 11.53
C SER A 66 17.39 14.44 11.90
N GLY A 67 17.41 13.46 12.79
CA GLY A 67 16.22 12.78 13.24
C GLY A 67 16.46 11.35 13.67
N ASP A 68 15.37 10.70 14.07
CA ASP A 68 15.28 9.28 14.38
C ASP A 68 15.01 8.45 13.13
N ALA A 69 14.94 7.12 13.30
CA ALA A 69 14.58 6.16 12.27
C ALA A 69 13.32 6.55 11.47
N ASP A 70 12.24 6.98 12.14
CA ASP A 70 10.99 7.40 11.48
C ASP A 70 11.20 8.61 10.57
N ARG A 71 11.95 9.61 11.04
CA ARG A 71 12.30 10.78 10.23
C ARG A 71 13.20 10.40 9.07
N PHE A 72 14.12 9.46 9.27
CA PHE A 72 15.00 8.98 8.21
C PHE A 72 14.19 8.29 7.11
N ARG A 73 13.33 7.33 7.48
CA ARG A 73 12.43 6.64 6.54
C ARG A 73 11.55 7.64 5.77
N GLY A 74 11.00 8.63 6.46
CA GLY A 74 10.15 9.65 5.82
C GLY A 74 10.91 10.58 4.87
N TRP A 75 12.14 10.94 5.23
CA TRP A 75 13.04 11.74 4.40
C TRP A 75 13.51 10.96 3.16
N ALA A 76 13.95 9.70 3.33
CA ALA A 76 14.33 8.82 2.24
C ALA A 76 13.16 8.59 1.26
N ALA A 77 11.96 8.31 1.79
CA ALA A 77 10.76 8.16 0.96
C ALA A 77 10.41 9.44 0.19
N ARG A 78 10.64 10.63 0.77
CA ARG A 78 10.46 11.91 0.08
C ARG A 78 11.44 12.07 -1.08
N ILE A 79 12.72 11.73 -0.87
CA ILE A 79 13.73 11.76 -1.93
C ILE A 79 13.32 10.83 -3.07
N ALA A 80 12.99 9.57 -2.75
CA ALA A 80 12.57 8.58 -3.73
C ALA A 80 11.33 9.01 -4.53
N ARG A 81 10.32 9.57 -3.84
CA ARG A 81 9.12 10.12 -4.50
C ARG A 81 9.47 11.23 -5.47
N ASN A 82 10.35 12.16 -5.09
CA ASN A 82 10.74 13.25 -5.98
C ASN A 82 11.45 12.72 -7.23
N ARG A 83 12.34 11.73 -7.08
CA ARG A 83 13.01 11.07 -8.22
C ARG A 83 12.05 10.35 -9.14
N ALA A 84 11.09 9.61 -8.58
CA ALA A 84 10.03 8.99 -9.35
C ALA A 84 9.21 10.02 -10.16
N LEU A 85 8.82 11.13 -9.54
CA LEU A 85 8.07 12.18 -10.24
C LEU A 85 8.89 12.89 -11.32
N ASP A 86 10.18 13.12 -11.07
CA ASP A 86 11.08 13.69 -12.07
C ASP A 86 11.26 12.74 -13.27
N HIS A 87 11.43 11.44 -13.00
CA HIS A 87 11.49 10.39 -14.03
C HIS A 87 10.21 10.36 -14.90
N ILE A 88 9.03 10.37 -14.28
CA ILE A 88 7.74 10.40 -14.98
C ILE A 88 7.62 11.67 -15.85
N ARG A 89 8.02 12.83 -15.32
CA ARG A 89 8.01 14.10 -16.08
C ARG A 89 8.96 14.07 -17.28
N MET A 90 10.13 13.45 -17.13
CA MET A 90 11.11 13.33 -18.22
C MET A 90 10.58 12.43 -19.34
N ARG A 91 9.93 11.30 -19.00
CA ARG A 91 9.27 10.43 -19.99
C ARG A 91 8.16 11.12 -20.76
N GLY A 92 7.29 11.87 -20.08
CA GLY A 92 6.19 12.60 -20.72
C GLY A 92 6.63 13.73 -21.67
N ARG A 93 7.90 14.17 -21.61
CA ARG A 93 8.48 15.19 -22.52
C ARG A 93 9.16 14.59 -23.76
N ARG A 94 9.30 13.27 -23.83
CA ARG A 94 9.83 12.56 -25.01
C ARG A 94 8.66 12.30 -25.99
N PRO A 95 8.76 12.64 -27.29
CA PRO A 95 7.77 12.20 -28.26
C PRO A 95 7.69 10.67 -28.22
N ALA A 96 6.50 10.13 -27.96
CA ALA A 96 6.28 8.70 -27.93
C ALA A 96 6.49 8.12 -29.34
N VAL A 97 7.67 7.54 -29.58
CA VAL A 97 7.86 6.64 -30.71
C VAL A 97 7.36 5.28 -30.25
N GLY A 98 6.13 4.95 -30.64
CA GLY A 98 5.58 3.61 -30.86
C GLY A 98 5.72 2.57 -29.74
N GLY A 99 4.58 2.12 -29.21
CA GLY A 99 4.48 0.86 -28.48
C GLY A 99 3.13 0.70 -27.82
N ASP A 100 2.31 -0.22 -28.35
CA ASP A 100 0.99 -0.59 -27.86
C ASP A 100 0.93 -0.81 -26.35
N GLU A 101 -0.03 -0.17 -25.69
CA GLU A 101 -0.43 -0.42 -24.30
C GLU A 101 -1.25 -1.72 -24.21
N THR A 102 -0.64 -2.89 -24.46
CA THR A 102 -1.28 -4.17 -24.07
C THR A 102 -0.27 -5.32 -23.95
N GLU A 103 0.56 -5.34 -22.90
CA GLU A 103 1.04 -6.61 -22.31
C GLU A 103 1.80 -6.34 -21.01
N LEU A 104 1.21 -6.68 -19.87
CA LEU A 104 1.99 -6.92 -18.66
C LEU A 104 1.47 -8.18 -17.96
N THR A 105 1.76 -9.32 -18.59
CA THR A 105 1.64 -10.65 -17.98
C THR A 105 3.01 -11.33 -17.96
N GLY A 106 3.52 -11.57 -16.75
CA GLY A 106 4.35 -12.73 -16.41
C GLY A 106 5.88 -12.59 -16.47
N ARG A 107 6.54 -12.72 -15.29
CA ARG A 107 7.29 -13.92 -14.85
C ARG A 107 7.98 -13.66 -13.49
N PRO A 108 7.95 -14.60 -12.52
CA PRO A 108 8.75 -14.50 -11.30
C PRO A 108 10.21 -14.84 -11.60
N ALA A 109 11.14 -13.99 -11.14
CA ALA A 109 12.56 -14.31 -11.10
C ALA A 109 12.87 -15.12 -9.83
N ASP A 110 13.63 -16.18 -10.04
CA ASP A 110 14.13 -17.12 -9.03
C ASP A 110 15.14 -16.41 -8.12
N SER A 111 15.02 -16.53 -6.80
CA SER A 111 16.00 -15.99 -5.86
C SER A 111 16.22 -16.92 -4.67
N ASP A 112 17.46 -17.38 -4.56
CA ASP A 112 18.04 -18.22 -3.52
C ASP A 112 18.06 -17.52 -2.15
N THR A 113 17.27 -18.05 -1.21
CA THR A 113 17.48 -18.30 0.23
C THR A 113 16.13 -18.22 0.95
N VAL A 114 15.70 -19.36 1.52
CA VAL A 114 14.30 -19.61 1.92
C VAL A 114 13.76 -18.61 2.95
N ASP A 115 14.59 -18.13 3.88
CA ASP A 115 14.11 -17.26 4.96
C ASP A 115 14.02 -15.77 4.57
N GLU A 116 14.99 -15.25 3.79
CA GLU A 116 14.92 -13.87 3.25
C GLU A 116 13.93 -13.76 2.09
N ALA A 117 13.76 -14.84 1.31
CA ALA A 117 12.77 -14.91 0.25
C ALA A 117 11.34 -14.88 0.81
N LEU A 118 11.03 -15.55 1.92
CA LEU A 118 9.64 -15.56 2.44
C LEU A 118 9.19 -14.18 2.95
N GLU A 119 10.07 -13.42 3.61
CA GLU A 119 9.75 -12.05 4.04
C GLU A 119 9.68 -11.08 2.83
N SER A 120 10.58 -11.23 1.85
CA SER A 120 10.56 -10.44 0.61
C SER A 120 9.41 -10.80 -0.34
N ILE A 121 8.97 -12.06 -0.38
CA ILE A 121 7.80 -12.55 -1.13
C ILE A 121 6.52 -12.00 -0.48
N SER A 122 6.45 -11.95 0.86
CA SER A 122 5.33 -11.31 1.57
C SER A 122 5.24 -9.81 1.26
N THR A 123 6.39 -9.12 1.24
CA THR A 123 6.47 -7.68 0.95
C THR A 123 6.18 -7.41 -0.53
N SER A 124 6.76 -8.18 -1.45
CA SER A 124 6.60 -8.00 -2.90
C SER A 124 5.17 -8.27 -3.35
N SER A 125 4.54 -9.35 -2.84
CA SER A 125 3.13 -9.64 -3.12
C SER A 125 2.21 -8.56 -2.55
N THR A 126 2.51 -8.06 -1.34
CA THR A 126 1.78 -6.94 -0.73
C THR A 126 1.92 -5.66 -1.57
N MET A 127 3.14 -5.34 -2.04
CA MET A 127 3.37 -4.16 -2.87
C MET A 127 2.71 -4.26 -4.25
N ALA A 128 2.66 -5.46 -4.83
CA ALA A 128 1.95 -5.70 -6.09
C ALA A 128 0.43 -5.46 -5.95
N LEU A 129 -0.17 -5.88 -4.84
CA LEU A 129 -1.58 -5.57 -4.53
C LEU A 129 -1.79 -4.06 -4.32
N ILE A 130 -0.89 -3.41 -3.58
CA ILE A 130 -0.96 -1.95 -3.35
C ILE A 130 -0.83 -1.17 -4.66
N ALA A 131 -0.02 -1.64 -5.61
CA ALA A 131 0.14 -1.01 -6.92
C ALA A 131 -1.15 -0.99 -7.76
N GLN A 132 -2.15 -1.83 -7.44
CA GLN A 132 -3.45 -1.83 -8.11
C GLN A 132 -4.39 -0.71 -7.61
N LEU A 133 -4.05 -0.02 -6.51
CA LEU A 133 -4.86 1.07 -5.97
C LEU A 133 -4.69 2.35 -6.80
N PRO A 134 -5.68 3.26 -6.77
CA PRO A 134 -5.44 4.63 -7.24
C PRO A 134 -4.21 5.21 -6.54
N GLN A 135 -3.31 5.83 -7.31
CA GLN A 135 -1.99 6.27 -6.84
C GLN A 135 -2.06 7.03 -5.50
N ASP A 136 -3.01 7.95 -5.37
CA ASP A 136 -3.24 8.72 -4.14
C ASP A 136 -3.48 7.88 -2.89
N GLN A 137 -4.11 6.71 -3.04
CA GLN A 137 -4.37 5.74 -1.99
C GLN A 137 -3.16 4.81 -1.80
N ALA A 138 -2.55 4.32 -2.88
CA ALA A 138 -1.34 3.51 -2.84
C ALA A 138 -0.23 4.22 -2.04
N GLU A 139 0.09 5.45 -2.40
CA GLU A 139 1.10 6.27 -1.72
C GLU A 139 0.78 6.46 -0.22
N ALA A 140 -0.49 6.71 0.12
CA ALA A 140 -0.90 6.88 1.50
C ALA A 140 -0.82 5.58 2.31
N VAL A 141 -1.15 4.43 1.72
CA VAL A 141 -1.05 3.11 2.36
C VAL A 141 0.41 2.73 2.55
N VAL A 142 1.26 2.84 1.51
CA VAL A 142 2.69 2.52 1.62
C VAL A 142 3.33 3.32 2.73
N LEU A 143 3.18 4.65 2.73
CA LEU A 143 3.84 5.49 3.72
C LEU A 143 3.37 5.23 5.15
N ARG A 144 2.08 4.91 5.36
CA ARG A 144 1.49 4.72 6.70
C ARG A 144 1.68 3.32 7.25
N VAL A 145 1.62 2.30 6.39
CA VAL A 145 1.52 0.88 6.78
C VAL A 145 2.81 0.16 6.52
N VAL A 146 3.42 0.38 5.34
CA VAL A 146 4.67 -0.30 4.96
C VAL A 146 5.88 0.45 5.51
N VAL A 147 5.94 1.77 5.33
CA VAL A 147 7.06 2.59 5.82
C VAL A 147 6.89 2.91 7.32
N GLY A 148 5.66 2.90 7.83
CA GLY A 148 5.36 3.11 9.26
C GLY A 148 5.24 4.57 9.70
N LEU A 149 5.22 5.52 8.77
CA LEU A 149 5.21 6.95 9.11
C LEU A 149 3.91 7.35 9.78
N ASP A 150 3.98 8.28 10.73
CA ASP A 150 2.79 8.95 11.26
C ASP A 150 2.03 9.75 10.17
N ALA A 151 0.76 10.10 10.43
CA ALA A 151 -0.05 10.82 9.45
C ALA A 151 0.48 12.23 9.13
N LYS A 152 1.25 12.86 10.03
CA LYS A 152 1.83 14.19 9.82
C LYS A 152 3.08 14.10 8.93
N SER A 153 3.94 13.12 9.18
CA SER A 153 5.15 12.84 8.41
C SER A 153 4.80 12.39 6.99
N ALA A 154 3.86 11.46 6.83
CA ALA A 154 3.36 11.06 5.51
C ALA A 154 2.74 12.25 4.74
N ALA A 155 2.00 13.13 5.43
CA ALA A 155 1.45 14.34 4.83
C ALA A 155 2.52 15.30 4.32
N LYS A 156 3.63 15.47 5.05
CA LYS A 156 4.78 16.26 4.58
C LYS A 156 5.41 15.65 3.33
N THR A 157 5.57 14.33 3.28
CA THR A 157 6.11 13.61 2.12
C THR A 157 5.22 13.75 0.88
N LEU A 158 3.91 13.65 1.06
CA LEU A 158 2.93 13.75 -0.04
C LEU A 158 2.55 15.19 -0.43
N GLY A 159 2.94 16.19 0.36
CA GLY A 159 2.47 17.57 0.17
C GLY A 159 0.96 17.73 0.40
N LYS A 160 0.38 16.93 1.30
CA LYS A 160 -1.07 16.89 1.58
C LYS A 160 -1.37 17.33 3.03
N ARG A 161 -2.66 17.48 3.36
CA ARG A 161 -3.12 17.66 4.75
C ARG A 161 -3.14 16.30 5.48
N PRO A 162 -2.80 16.21 6.78
CA PRO A 162 -2.86 14.95 7.53
C PRO A 162 -4.23 14.26 7.49
N GLY A 163 -5.31 15.03 7.48
CA GLY A 163 -6.68 14.50 7.31
C GLY A 163 -6.86 13.77 5.98
N ALA A 164 -6.38 14.35 4.87
CA ALA A 164 -6.47 13.75 3.55
C ALA A 164 -5.68 12.44 3.47
N VAL A 165 -4.50 12.38 4.10
CA VAL A 165 -3.69 11.14 4.18
C VAL A 165 -4.43 10.03 4.92
N ARG A 166 -5.07 10.34 6.07
CA ARG A 166 -5.86 9.33 6.82
C ARG A 166 -7.01 8.79 5.97
N THR A 167 -7.74 9.68 5.29
CA THR A 167 -8.85 9.28 4.42
C THR A 167 -8.37 8.43 3.24
N ALA A 168 -7.28 8.82 2.58
CA ALA A 168 -6.73 8.07 1.46
C ALA A 168 -6.22 6.68 1.90
N ALA A 169 -5.49 6.60 3.02
CA ALA A 169 -5.02 5.33 3.57
C ALA A 169 -6.18 4.42 3.98
N HIS A 170 -7.23 4.96 4.62
CA HIS A 170 -8.42 4.17 4.98
C HIS A 170 -9.15 3.63 3.75
N ARG A 171 -9.32 4.45 2.70
CA ARG A 171 -9.93 4.01 1.44
C ARG A 171 -9.10 2.94 0.74
N GLY A 172 -7.77 3.12 0.70
CA GLY A 172 -6.85 2.13 0.13
C GLY A 172 -6.90 0.79 0.87
N LEU A 173 -6.84 0.81 2.21
CA LEU A 173 -6.96 -0.41 3.02
C LEU A 173 -8.30 -1.12 2.82
N LYS A 174 -9.41 -0.38 2.75
CA LYS A 174 -10.72 -0.96 2.44
C LYS A 174 -10.72 -1.64 1.07
N ARG A 175 -10.13 -1.00 0.06
CA ARG A 175 -10.04 -1.54 -1.31
C ARG A 175 -9.17 -2.79 -1.38
N LEU A 176 -8.05 -2.82 -0.66
CA LEU A 176 -7.21 -4.02 -0.55
C LEU A 176 -7.95 -5.19 0.10
N ALA A 177 -8.73 -4.92 1.14
CA ALA A 177 -9.57 -5.94 1.76
C ALA A 177 -10.62 -6.51 0.79
N GLU A 178 -11.21 -5.66 -0.06
CA GLU A 178 -12.12 -6.10 -1.13
C GLU A 178 -11.41 -6.98 -2.17
N LEU A 179 -10.19 -6.63 -2.59
CA LEU A 179 -9.40 -7.43 -3.55
C LEU A 179 -9.05 -8.81 -2.98
N LEU A 180 -8.56 -8.85 -1.73
CA LEU A 180 -8.23 -10.11 -1.06
C LEU A 180 -9.47 -11.00 -0.81
N GLY A 181 -10.62 -10.39 -0.52
CA GLY A 181 -11.88 -11.13 -0.37
C GLY A 181 -12.43 -11.70 -1.68
N ALA A 182 -12.18 -11.02 -2.81
CA ALA A 182 -12.55 -11.51 -4.14
C ALA A 182 -11.64 -12.66 -4.60
N ASP A 183 -10.33 -12.57 -4.33
CA ASP A 183 -9.38 -13.64 -4.60
C ASP A 183 -9.69 -14.88 -3.75
N GLY A 184 -10.00 -14.71 -2.46
CA GLY A 184 -10.42 -15.81 -1.56
C GLY A 184 -11.65 -16.57 -2.05
N ALA A 185 -12.64 -15.88 -2.62
CA ALA A 185 -13.84 -16.51 -3.20
C ALA A 185 -13.56 -17.26 -4.51
N ALA A 186 -12.52 -16.87 -5.26
CA ALA A 186 -12.06 -17.58 -6.45
C ALA A 186 -11.36 -18.89 -6.11
N PHE A 187 -10.65 -18.97 -4.98
CA PHE A 187 -10.02 -20.21 -4.49
C PHE A 187 -11.04 -21.22 -3.93
N GLU A 188 -12.17 -20.77 -3.37
CA GLU A 188 -13.21 -21.67 -2.84
C GLU A 188 -14.17 -22.24 -3.91
N SER A 189 -14.22 -21.65 -5.11
CA SER A 189 -15.16 -22.06 -6.17
C SER A 189 -14.60 -23.16 -7.11
N GLY A 190 -13.36 -23.62 -6.89
CA GLY A 190 -12.65 -24.54 -7.78
C GLY A 190 -12.65 -26.03 -7.41
N ASP A 191 -13.17 -26.42 -6.23
CA ASP A 191 -13.04 -27.82 -5.75
C ASP A 191 -14.31 -28.42 -5.15
N ARG A 192 -15.46 -28.22 -5.81
CA ARG A 192 -16.64 -29.04 -5.51
C ARG A 192 -16.83 -30.07 -6.62
N PRO A 193 -16.42 -31.35 -6.45
CA PRO A 193 -16.79 -32.37 -7.41
C PRO A 193 -18.31 -32.52 -7.41
N PRO A 194 -18.95 -32.74 -8.58
CA PRO A 194 -20.36 -33.07 -8.62
C PRO A 194 -20.52 -34.43 -7.95
N SER A 195 -21.23 -34.48 -6.82
CA SER A 195 -21.66 -35.74 -6.22
C SER A 195 -22.76 -36.35 -7.10
N ASP A 196 -22.35 -37.11 -8.10
CA ASP A 196 -23.20 -38.03 -8.85
C ASP A 196 -23.29 -39.34 -8.05
N VAL A 197 -24.38 -39.51 -7.32
CA VAL A 197 -24.83 -40.83 -6.86
C VAL A 197 -26.11 -41.15 -7.60
N THR A 198 -25.94 -41.68 -8.81
CA THR A 198 -26.95 -42.44 -9.50
C THR A 198 -27.01 -43.86 -8.89
N ARG A 199 -28.09 -44.19 -8.17
CA ARG A 199 -28.56 -45.59 -8.08
C ARG A 199 -30.05 -45.67 -8.40
N ARG A 200 -30.31 -46.48 -9.42
CA ARG A 200 -31.55 -46.80 -10.12
C ARG A 200 -32.46 -47.76 -9.32
N GLY A 201 -33.77 -47.51 -9.37
CA GLY A 201 -34.81 -48.55 -9.58
C GLY A 201 -35.70 -48.92 -8.38
N GLY A 202 -37.02 -48.74 -8.53
CA GLY A 202 -38.06 -49.37 -7.70
C GLY A 202 -39.43 -48.65 -7.72
N GLU A 203 -40.34 -49.19 -8.54
CA GLU A 203 -41.81 -49.09 -8.69
C GLU A 203 -42.69 -48.31 -7.66
N GLY A 204 -43.77 -47.67 -8.17
CA GLY A 204 -44.75 -46.83 -7.45
C GLY A 204 -45.85 -47.59 -6.67
N PRO A 205 -47.12 -47.16 -6.59
CA PRO A 205 -47.74 -45.86 -6.91
C PRO A 205 -48.63 -45.29 -5.76
N ALA A 206 -49.28 -44.15 -6.05
CA ALA A 206 -50.61 -43.70 -5.56
C ALA A 206 -50.74 -42.76 -4.33
N GLU A 207 -51.58 -41.75 -4.58
CA GLU A 207 -52.56 -41.08 -3.69
C GLU A 207 -52.18 -39.91 -2.74
N SER A 208 -52.68 -38.74 -3.16
CA SER A 208 -53.70 -37.91 -2.46
C SER A 208 -53.33 -36.97 -1.30
N ALA A 209 -54.10 -35.86 -1.31
CA ALA A 209 -54.38 -34.88 -0.24
C ALA A 209 -53.31 -33.80 -0.01
N SER A 210 -53.61 -32.52 -0.28
CA SER A 210 -54.17 -31.53 0.68
C SER A 210 -53.20 -31.31 1.85
N GLU A 211 -52.79 -30.12 2.27
CA GLU A 211 -53.53 -28.88 2.45
C GLU A 211 -52.54 -27.86 3.12
N LEU A 212 -52.85 -26.56 3.02
CA LEU A 212 -52.61 -25.51 4.02
C LEU A 212 -51.20 -24.91 4.28
N GLY A 213 -51.19 -23.58 4.16
CA GLY A 213 -50.50 -22.66 5.07
C GLY A 213 -49.09 -22.26 4.64
N GLY A 214 -48.69 -20.99 4.53
CA GLY A 214 -49.34 -19.74 4.88
C GLY A 214 -48.25 -18.65 4.87
N LEU A 215 -48.53 -17.59 4.10
CA LEU A 215 -48.15 -16.18 4.27
C LEU A 215 -46.66 -15.72 4.42
N PRO A 216 -46.37 -14.48 3.93
CA PRO A 216 -45.03 -13.95 3.73
C PRO A 216 -44.47 -13.17 4.94
N THR A 217 -43.15 -13.08 5.06
CA THR A 217 -42.47 -12.15 5.96
C THR A 217 -42.37 -10.75 5.34
N GLN A 218 -43.06 -9.78 5.94
CA GLN A 218 -42.90 -8.37 5.59
C GLN A 218 -41.77 -7.69 6.37
N ARG A 219 -41.02 -6.92 5.58
CA ARG A 219 -40.17 -5.75 5.80
C ARG A 219 -40.60 -4.80 6.95
N GLY A 220 -39.61 -4.18 7.60
CA GLY A 220 -39.75 -2.92 8.36
C GLY A 220 -38.43 -2.50 9.01
N SER A 221 -37.67 -1.58 8.41
CA SER A 221 -37.65 -0.13 8.68
C SER A 221 -36.80 0.30 9.89
N ARG A 222 -35.58 0.77 9.60
CA ARG A 222 -35.00 2.00 10.20
C ARG A 222 -35.66 3.19 9.46
N PRO A 223 -35.94 4.37 10.06
CA PRO A 223 -34.87 5.31 10.43
C PRO A 223 -35.21 6.34 11.56
N GLY A 224 -34.19 7.08 12.00
CA GLY A 224 -34.29 8.29 12.81
C GLY A 224 -32.89 8.64 13.32
N ALA A 225 -32.07 9.45 12.66
CA ALA A 225 -32.21 10.86 12.32
C ALA A 225 -32.43 11.76 13.56
N THR A 226 -31.33 12.27 14.13
CA THR A 226 -31.31 13.65 14.66
C THR A 226 -29.90 14.20 14.54
N ALA A 227 -29.80 15.35 13.89
CA ALA A 227 -28.60 16.09 13.55
C ALA A 227 -28.38 17.24 14.59
N PRO A 228 -27.55 18.28 14.35
CA PRO A 228 -26.50 18.69 15.29
C PRO A 228 -26.72 20.08 15.90
N ALA A 229 -25.99 20.40 16.97
CA ALA A 229 -25.72 21.77 17.41
C ALA A 229 -24.18 21.96 17.33
N GLY A 230 -23.64 22.96 16.61
CA GLY A 230 -23.58 24.37 17.03
C GLY A 230 -22.57 24.50 18.16
N VAL A 231 -21.51 25.32 18.15
CA VAL A 231 -21.40 26.70 17.69
C VAL A 231 -19.91 27.08 17.58
N THR A 232 -19.62 27.82 16.51
CA THR A 232 -18.68 28.92 16.28
C THR A 232 -17.77 29.37 17.43
N HIS A 233 -16.47 29.56 17.16
CA HIS A 233 -15.83 30.88 17.37
C HIS A 233 -14.61 31.06 16.45
N SER A 234 -14.80 31.96 15.48
CA SER A 234 -13.80 32.68 14.71
C SER A 234 -13.23 33.80 15.58
N ARG A 235 -11.90 34.01 15.58
CA ARG A 235 -11.28 35.34 15.51
C ARG A 235 -9.95 35.28 14.77
N LEU A 236 -9.84 36.16 13.77
CA LEU A 236 -8.64 36.54 13.04
C LEU A 236 -7.97 37.76 13.71
N ARG A 237 -6.69 37.93 13.36
CA ARG A 237 -5.92 39.18 13.27
C ARG A 237 -5.39 39.77 14.57
N THR A 238 -4.07 39.91 14.66
CA THR A 238 -3.42 41.23 14.61
C THR A 238 -2.00 41.07 14.04
N GLN A 239 -1.68 41.95 13.11
CA GLN A 239 -0.39 42.24 12.50
C GLN A 239 0.19 43.42 13.27
N LYS A 240 1.44 43.38 13.75
CA LYS A 240 2.19 44.59 14.11
C LYS A 240 3.71 44.33 14.19
N ASP A 241 4.41 44.99 13.27
CA ASP A 241 5.75 45.60 13.33
C ASP A 241 6.84 45.00 14.25
N MET A 242 7.90 44.47 13.65
CA MET A 242 9.28 45.00 13.64
C MET A 242 10.19 44.12 12.78
#